data_AF-A0A1H1NNA0-F1
#
_entry.id   AF-A0A1H1NNA0-F1
#
_cell.length_a   1.000
_cell.length_b   1.000
_cell.length_c   1.000
_cell.angle_alpha   90.00
_cell.angle_beta   90.00
_cell.angle_gamma   90.00
#
_symmetry.space_group_name_H-M   'P 1'
#
loop_
_entity.id
_entity.type
_entity.pdbx_description
1 polymer ?
#
loop_
_entity_poly.entity_id
_entity_poly.type
_entity_poly.pdbx_seq_one_letter_code
_entity_poly.pdbx_strand_id
1 'polypeptide(L)'
;MYLLTHLDQVPHYILAKRYEELACFADYLHADVPPVLAQTDQALYRTLRRAVTEAHVAGYGRMDGANIRAMAATIHGEIKSD
;
A
#
# COMPACT_ATOMS: atom_id res chain seq x y z
N MET A 1 4.08 3.70 4.06
CA MET A 1 5.45 3.17 4.21
C MET A 1 5.55 1.95 5.11
N TYR A 2 4.91 1.89 6.28
CA TYR A 2 5.02 0.75 7.22
C TYR A 2 4.73 -0.63 6.58
N LEU A 3 3.66 -0.75 5.79
CA LEU A 3 3.27 -2.03 5.16
C LEU A 3 4.27 -2.55 4.12
N LEU A 4 5.11 -1.70 3.52
CA LEU A 4 6.13 -2.16 2.56
C LEU A 4 7.21 -3.00 3.23
N THR A 5 7.50 -2.74 4.49
CA THR A 5 8.52 -3.47 5.26
C THR A 5 7.93 -4.51 6.21
N HIS A 6 6.60 -4.66 6.22
CA HIS A 6 5.86 -5.60 7.08
C HIS A 6 4.69 -6.21 6.30
N LEU A 7 5.00 -6.94 5.23
CA LEU A 7 3.99 -7.51 4.32
C LEU A 7 3.08 -8.54 4.98
N ASP A 8 3.54 -9.16 6.07
CA ASP A 8 2.77 -10.04 6.94
C ASP A 8 1.61 -9.31 7.64
N GLN A 9 1.66 -7.98 7.73
CA GLN A 9 0.61 -7.15 8.33
C GLN A 9 -0.53 -6.81 7.37
N VAL A 10 -0.33 -6.99 6.06
CA VAL A 10 -1.35 -6.64 5.05
C VAL A 10 -2.69 -7.39 5.30
N PRO A 11 -2.72 -8.71 5.56
CA PRO A 11 -3.96 -9.40 5.91
C PRO A 11 -4.65 -8.85 7.16
N HIS A 12 -3.90 -8.42 8.17
CA HIS A 12 -4.45 -7.82 9.38
C HIS A 12 -5.14 -6.49 9.08
N TYR A 13 -4.57 -5.67 8.19
CA TYR A 13 -5.18 -4.41 7.78
C TYR A 13 -6.46 -4.64 6.96
N ILE A 14 -6.49 -5.70 6.15
CA ILE A 14 -7.69 -6.10 5.39
C ILE A 14 -8.82 -6.49 6.35
N LEU A 15 -8.52 -7.36 7.34
CA LEU A 15 -9.50 -7.81 8.33
C LEU A 15 -9.98 -6.67 9.23
N ALA A 16 -9.09 -5.74 9.59
CA ALA A 16 -9.41 -4.56 10.37
C ALA A 16 -10.11 -3.45 9.56
N LYS A 17 -10.41 -3.69 8.27
CA LYS A 17 -11.04 -2.73 7.36
C LYS A 17 -10.31 -1.38 7.28
N ARG A 18 -8.97 -1.40 7.45
CA ARG A 18 -8.08 -0.23 7.35
C ARG A 18 -7.81 0.15 5.90
N TYR A 19 -8.89 0.46 5.18
CA TYR A 19 -8.88 0.59 3.73
C TYR A 19 -8.16 1.85 3.25
N GLU A 20 -8.14 2.93 4.03
CA GLU A 20 -7.36 4.12 3.66
C GLU A 20 -5.86 3.82 3.60
N GLU A 21 -5.34 3.11 4.60
CA GLU A 21 -3.93 2.72 4.66
C GLU A 21 -3.57 1.68 3.60
N LEU A 22 -4.49 0.75 3.31
CA LEU A 22 -4.34 -0.22 2.22
C LEU A 22 -4.34 0.47 0.85
N ALA A 23 -5.16 1.50 0.65
CA ALA A 23 -5.18 2.26 -0.59
C ALA A 23 -3.88 3.06 -0.77
N CYS A 24 -3.38 3.70 0.29
CA CYS A 24 -2.08 4.38 0.27
C CYS A 24 -0.93 3.42 -0.02
N PHE A 25 -0.98 2.20 0.53
CA PHE A 25 -0.03 1.15 0.21
C PHE A 25 -0.10 0.73 -1.28
N ALA A 26 -1.30 0.51 -1.81
CA ALA A 26 -1.50 0.16 -3.21
C ALA A 26 -1.01 1.27 -4.16
N ASP A 27 -1.35 2.53 -3.88
CA ASP A 27 -0.89 3.67 -4.69
C ASP A 27 0.65 3.76 -4.72
N TYR A 28 1.30 3.54 -3.57
CA TYR A 28 2.75 3.55 -3.50
C TYR A 28 3.37 2.41 -4.32
N LEU A 29 2.79 1.21 -4.26
CA LEU A 29 3.27 0.08 -5.07
C LEU A 29 3.19 0.40 -6.57
N HIS A 30 2.10 1.02 -7.03
CA HIS A 30 1.93 1.43 -8.43
C HIS A 30 2.83 2.58 -8.84
N ALA A 31 3.04 3.57 -7.96
CA ALA A 31 3.91 4.70 -8.22
C ALA A 31 5.40 4.32 -8.27
N ASP A 32 5.77 3.20 -7.62
CA ASP A 32 7.13 2.71 -7.46
C ASP A 32 8.04 3.71 -6.70
N VAL A 33 9.29 3.32 -6.49
CA VAL A 33 10.28 4.14 -5.79
C VAL A 33 10.75 5.29 -6.69
N PRO A 34 10.72 6.55 -6.22
CA PRO A 34 11.20 7.70 -7.00
C PRO A 34 12.64 7.50 -7.53
N PRO A 35 12.88 7.59 -8.85
CA PRO A 35 14.20 7.35 -9.44
C PRO A 35 15.29 8.31 -8.96
N VAL A 36 14.90 9.53 -8.56
CA VAL A 36 15.83 10.54 -8.02
C VAL A 36 16.54 10.05 -6.76
N LEU A 37 15.89 9.18 -5.96
CA LEU A 37 16.52 8.58 -4.77
C LEU A 37 17.74 7.74 -5.13
N ALA A 38 17.80 7.13 -6.32
CA ALA A 38 18.97 6.38 -6.74
C ALA A 38 20.23 7.25 -6.84
N GLN A 39 20.07 8.56 -7.02
CA GLN A 39 21.15 9.54 -7.13
C GLN A 39 21.48 10.21 -5.79
N THR A 40 20.47 10.46 -4.95
CA THR A 40 20.64 11.20 -3.69
C THR A 40 20.88 10.29 -2.48
N ASP A 41 20.29 9.09 -2.48
CA ASP A 41 20.47 8.07 -1.43
C ASP A 41 20.24 6.66 -2.00
N GLN A 42 21.31 6.10 -2.54
CA GLN A 42 21.27 4.79 -3.20
C GLN A 42 20.90 3.64 -2.25
N ALA A 43 21.27 3.74 -0.96
CA ALA A 43 20.97 2.70 0.03
C ALA A 43 19.47 2.66 0.34
N LEU A 44 18.86 3.84 0.51
CA LEU A 44 17.42 3.97 0.68
C LEU A 44 16.67 3.49 -0.58
N TYR A 45 17.10 3.91 -1.77
CA TYR A 45 16.49 3.46 -3.03
C TYR A 45 16.47 1.93 -3.14
N ARG A 46 17.61 1.27 -2.92
CA ARG A 46 17.71 -0.20 -3.00
C ARG A 46 16.80 -0.89 -1.98
N THR A 47 16.76 -0.38 -0.77
CA THR A 47 15.91 -0.91 0.31
C THR A 47 14.43 -0.83 -0.07
N LEU A 48 13.97 0.35 -0.50
CA LEU A 48 12.58 0.56 -0.91
C LEU A 48 12.23 -0.25 -2.15
N ARG A 49 13.14 -0.33 -3.13
CA ARG A 49 12.88 -1.04 -4.39
C ARG A 49 12.79 -2.55 -4.17
N ARG A 50 13.60 -3.08 -3.25
CA ARG A 50 13.49 -4.46 -2.78
C ARG A 50 12.13 -4.71 -2.12
N ALA A 51 11.72 -3.85 -1.20
CA ALA A 51 10.43 -3.97 -0.51
C ALA A 51 9.23 -3.94 -1.48
N VAL A 52 9.23 -3.02 -2.45
CA VAL A 52 8.21 -2.97 -3.51
C VAL A 52 8.22 -4.27 -4.33
N THR A 53 9.40 -4.75 -4.71
CA THR A 53 9.55 -6.00 -5.48
C THR A 53 8.99 -7.20 -4.70
N GLU A 54 9.33 -7.33 -3.42
CA GLU A 54 8.82 -8.39 -2.54
C GLU A 54 7.29 -8.32 -2.41
N ALA A 55 6.71 -7.13 -2.33
CA ALA A 55 5.26 -6.94 -2.31
C ALA A 55 4.58 -7.38 -3.62
N HIS A 56 5.19 -7.08 -4.78
CA HIS A 56 4.71 -7.57 -6.07
C HIS A 56 4.78 -9.09 -6.16
N VAL A 57 5.88 -9.70 -5.71
CA VAL A 57 6.04 -11.17 -5.68
C VAL A 57 5.01 -11.82 -4.77
N ALA A 58 4.68 -11.20 -3.65
CA ALA A 58 3.60 -11.64 -2.74
C ALA A 58 2.18 -11.46 -3.33
N GLY A 59 2.04 -10.86 -4.52
CA GLY A 59 0.77 -10.69 -5.21
C GLY A 59 0.03 -9.39 -4.92
N TYR A 60 0.57 -8.53 -4.04
CA TYR A 60 -0.07 -7.26 -3.66
C TYR A 60 -0.03 -6.19 -4.76
N GLY A 61 0.79 -6.39 -5.79
CA GLY A 61 0.82 -5.52 -6.97
C GLY A 61 -0.50 -5.46 -7.77
N ARG A 62 -1.46 -6.35 -7.48
CA ARG A 62 -2.80 -6.34 -8.10
C ARG A 62 -3.82 -5.51 -7.33
N MET A 63 -3.46 -4.97 -6.17
CA MET A 63 -4.35 -4.13 -5.38
C MET A 63 -4.61 -2.81 -6.13
N ASP A 64 -5.88 -2.40 -6.20
CA ASP A 64 -6.27 -1.14 -6.83
C ASP A 64 -6.70 -0.15 -5.74
N GLY A 65 -5.89 0.89 -5.54
CA GLY A 65 -6.14 1.92 -4.53
C GLY A 65 -7.47 2.66 -4.74
N ALA A 66 -7.93 2.82 -5.98
CA ALA A 66 -9.23 3.45 -6.25
C ALA A 66 -10.39 2.57 -5.77
N ASN A 67 -10.34 1.27 -6.06
CA ASN A 67 -11.35 0.31 -5.59
C ASN A 67 -11.34 0.19 -4.06
N ILE A 68 -10.15 0.16 -3.44
CA ILE A 68 -10.03 0.09 -1.98
C ILE A 68 -10.58 1.35 -1.31
N ARG A 69 -10.34 2.54 -1.87
CA ARG A 69 -10.96 3.80 -1.40
C ARG A 69 -12.48 3.78 -1.54
N ALA A 70 -13.01 3.21 -2.63
CA ALA A 70 -14.46 3.05 -2.78
C ALA A 70 -15.04 2.16 -1.66
N MET A 71 -14.34 1.08 -1.28
CA MET A 71 -14.74 0.26 -0.12
C MET A 71 -14.70 1.04 1.20
N ALA A 72 -13.71 1.91 1.39
CA ALA A 72 -13.64 2.81 2.55
C ALA A 72 -14.85 3.76 2.61
N ALA A 73 -15.20 4.36 1.48
CA ALA A 73 -16.33 5.29 1.37
C ALA A 73 -17.68 4.61 1.67
N THR A 74 -17.88 3.36 1.23
CA THR A 74 -19.09 2.59 1.53
C THR A 74 -19.26 2.36 3.03
N ILE A 75 -18.22 1.94 3.74
CA ILE A 75 -18.28 1.75 5.20
C ILE A 75 -18.58 3.05 5.93
N HIS A 76 -17.91 4.14 5.55
CA HIS A 76 -18.16 5.44 6.19
C HIS A 76 -19.55 6.01 5.88
N GLY A 77 -20.16 5.64 4.75
CA GLY A 77 -21.54 5.94 4.40
C GLY A 77 -22.56 5.13 5.21
N GLU A 78 -22.29 3.85 5.45
CA GLU A 78 -23.12 2.97 6.30
C GLU A 78 -23.18 3.48 7.76
N ILE A 79 -22.08 4.01 8.30
CA ILE A 79 -22.04 4.53 9.68
C ILE A 79 -22.84 5.84 9.87
N LYS A 80 -23.12 6.58 8.79
CA LYS A 80 -23.86 7.86 8.85
C LYS A 80 -25.39 7.72 8.71
N SER A 81 -25.90 6.50 8.54
CA SER A 81 -27.34 6.25 8.30
C SER A 81 -28.10 5.71 9.51
N ASP A 82 -27.50 5.71 10.70
CA ASP A 82 -28.15 5.46 12.00
C ASP A 82 -28.27 6.76 12.81
#